data_AF-A0A7W9PR78-F1
#
_entry.id   AF-A0A7W9PR78-F1
#
_cell.length_a   1.000
_cell.length_b   1.000
_cell.length_c   1.000
_cell.angle_alpha   90.00
_cell.angle_beta   90.00
_cell.angle_gamma   90.00
#
_symmetry.space_group_name_H-M   'P 1'
#
loop_
_entity.id
_entity.type
_entity.pdbx_description
1 polymer ?
#
loop_
_entity_poly.entity_id
_entity_poly.type
_entity_poly.pdbx_seq_one_letter_code
_entity_poly.pdbx_strand_id
1 'polypeptide(L)'
;MPSRTAEELLADVQGLTLERAQQIADQIDECRRLLATNVGMDAVQQHLKDEGISIIQAILITTRLLEDHPNRLGAAREIVECSPARARSAA
;
A
#
# COMPACT_ATOMS: atom_id res chain seq x y z
N MET A 1 -20.15 -5.18 7.74
CA MET A 1 -19.28 -6.38 7.77
C MET A 1 -17.91 -5.92 7.28
N PRO A 2 -16.81 -6.18 8.02
CA PRO A 2 -15.48 -5.84 7.56
C PRO A 2 -15.14 -6.58 6.26
N SER A 3 -14.32 -5.97 5.41
CA SER A 3 -13.84 -6.67 4.21
C SER A 3 -12.84 -7.76 4.60
N ARG A 4 -12.72 -8.80 3.76
CA ARG A 4 -11.74 -9.87 3.97
C ARG A 4 -10.31 -9.32 4.11
N THR A 5 -9.95 -8.33 3.31
CA THR A 5 -8.66 -7.62 3.40
C THR A 5 -8.46 -6.98 4.79
N ALA A 6 -9.52 -6.41 5.39
CA ALA A 6 -9.45 -5.81 6.73
C ALA A 6 -9.28 -6.87 7.82
N GLU A 7 -9.95 -8.02 7.71
CA GLU A 7 -9.80 -9.14 8.63
C GLU A 7 -8.38 -9.71 8.60
N GLU A 8 -7.80 -9.88 7.41
CA GLU A 8 -6.41 -10.32 7.23
C GLU A 8 -5.42 -9.30 7.83
N LEU A 9 -5.66 -8.00 7.66
CA LEU A 9 -4.83 -6.96 8.27
C LEU A 9 -4.85 -7.00 9.79
N LEU A 10 -6.01 -7.26 10.40
CA LEU A 10 -6.13 -7.39 11.86
C LEU A 10 -5.40 -8.62 12.40
N ALA A 11 -5.39 -9.71 11.65
CA ALA A 11 -4.66 -10.92 12.02
C ALA A 11 -3.13 -10.70 11.95
N ASP A 12 -2.66 -9.95 10.96
CA ASP A 12 -1.23 -9.79 10.69
C ASP A 12 -0.58 -8.59 11.41
N VAL A 13 -1.35 -7.55 11.77
CA VAL A 13 -0.82 -6.31 12.36
C VAL A 13 -1.35 -6.12 13.78
N GLN A 14 -0.51 -6.38 14.77
CA GLN A 14 -0.84 -6.18 16.17
C GLN A 14 -1.08 -4.69 16.49
N GLY A 15 -2.12 -4.41 17.29
CA GLY A 15 -2.48 -3.07 17.72
C GLY A 15 -3.28 -2.23 16.71
N LEU A 16 -3.63 -2.81 15.56
CA LEU A 16 -4.51 -2.17 14.58
C LEU A 16 -5.97 -2.21 15.06
N THR A 17 -6.69 -1.09 15.00
CA THR A 17 -8.13 -1.07 15.26
C THR A 17 -8.91 -1.54 14.03
N LEU A 18 -10.12 -2.07 14.23
CA LEU A 18 -11.00 -2.49 13.14
C LEU A 18 -11.27 -1.36 12.13
N GLU A 19 -11.53 -0.15 12.62
CA GLU A 19 -11.74 1.02 11.77
C GLU A 19 -10.50 1.31 10.91
N ARG A 20 -9.31 1.25 11.52
CA ARG A 20 -8.07 1.50 10.79
C ARG A 20 -7.76 0.41 9.78
N ALA A 21 -8.05 -0.84 10.11
CA ALA A 21 -7.92 -1.96 9.20
C ALA A 21 -8.85 -1.81 7.99
N GLN A 22 -10.09 -1.36 8.22
CA GLN A 22 -11.03 -1.10 7.13
C GLN A 22 -10.56 0.04 6.23
N GLN A 23 -10.09 1.15 6.80
CA GLN A 23 -9.53 2.26 6.01
C GLN A 23 -8.36 1.81 5.13
N ILE A 24 -7.44 1.01 5.68
CA ILE A 24 -6.30 0.49 4.91
C ILE A 24 -6.77 -0.50 3.83
N ALA A 25 -7.76 -1.34 4.13
CA ALA A 25 -8.35 -2.24 3.15
C ALA A 25 -9.00 -1.49 1.98
N ASP A 26 -9.74 -0.41 2.27
CA ASP A 26 -10.38 0.42 1.24
C ASP A 26 -9.33 1.06 0.32
N GLN A 27 -8.21 1.52 0.89
CA GLN A 27 -7.07 2.06 0.15
C GLN A 27 -6.36 1.00 -0.71
N ILE A 28 -6.21 -0.23 -0.20
CA ILE A 28 -5.66 -1.35 -0.98
C ILE A 28 -6.58 -1.63 -2.17
N ASP A 29 -7.89 -1.69 -1.96
CA ASP A 29 -8.84 -1.97 -3.03
C ASP A 29 -8.89 -0.84 -4.07
N GLU A 30 -8.73 0.42 -3.65
CA GLU A 30 -8.55 1.54 -4.56
C GLU A 30 -7.28 1.43 -5.39
N CYS A 31 -6.14 1.11 -4.77
CA CYS A 31 -4.89 0.91 -5.49
C CYS A 31 -4.95 -0.28 -6.45
N ARG A 32 -5.65 -1.37 -6.09
CA ARG A 32 -5.91 -2.50 -7.00
C ARG A 32 -6.73 -2.06 -8.23
N ARG A 33 -7.78 -1.26 -8.02
CA ARG A 33 -8.56 -0.68 -9.12
C ARG A 33 -7.71 0.21 -10.01
N LEU A 34 -6.84 1.03 -9.41
CA LEU A 34 -5.91 1.88 -10.14
C LEU A 34 -5.01 1.03 -11.03
N LEU A 35 -4.36 -0.01 -10.49
CA LEU A 35 -3.51 -0.93 -11.27
C LEU A 35 -4.26 -1.66 -12.39
N ALA A 36 -5.54 -1.98 -12.20
CA ALA A 36 -6.37 -2.60 -13.23
C ALA A 36 -6.59 -1.68 -14.45
N THR A 37 -6.40 -0.36 -14.30
CA THR A 37 -6.41 0.61 -15.43
C THR A 37 -5.10 0.64 -16.22
N ASN A 38 -4.19 -0.32 -15.98
CA ASN A 38 -2.88 -0.45 -16.63
C ASN A 38 -1.91 0.70 -16.35
N VAL A 39 -2.04 1.34 -15.18
CA VAL A 39 -1.01 2.24 -14.65
C VAL A 39 -0.02 1.43 -13.80
N GLY A 40 1.26 1.80 -13.86
CA GLY A 40 2.32 1.12 -13.11
C GLY A 40 2.36 1.51 -11.63
N MET A 41 3.24 0.87 -10.86
CA MET A 41 3.39 1.14 -9.42
C MET A 41 3.76 2.59 -9.10
N ASP A 42 4.43 3.31 -10.00
CA ASP A 42 4.73 4.74 -9.79
C ASP A 42 3.46 5.59 -9.67
N ALA A 43 2.41 5.26 -10.45
CA ALA A 43 1.13 5.95 -10.35
C ALA A 43 0.44 5.65 -9.02
N VAL A 44 0.55 4.41 -8.52
CA VAL A 44 0.08 4.04 -7.17
C VAL A 44 0.81 4.84 -6.09
N GLN A 45 2.14 4.94 -6.18
CA GLN A 45 2.91 5.69 -5.19
C GLN A 45 2.63 7.19 -5.22
N GLN A 46 2.38 7.75 -6.40
CA GLN A 46 1.94 9.13 -6.57
C GLN A 46 0.55 9.35 -5.98
N HIS A 47 -0.42 8.51 -6.29
CA HIS A 47 -1.77 8.57 -5.71
C HIS A 47 -1.75 8.50 -4.18
N LEU A 48 -1.01 7.54 -3.61
CA LEU A 48 -0.85 7.44 -2.16
C LEU A 48 -0.16 8.67 -1.56
N LYS A 49 0.69 9.38 -2.33
CA LYS A 49 1.36 10.60 -1.84
C LYS A 49 0.37 11.75 -1.78
N ASP A 50 -0.45 11.88 -2.82
CA ASP A 50 -1.45 12.94 -2.93
C ASP A 50 -2.53 12.79 -1.84
N GLU A 51 -2.86 11.55 -1.47
CA GLU A 51 -3.71 11.22 -0.31
C GLU A 51 -3.03 11.43 1.06
N GLY A 52 -1.80 11.93 1.10
CA GLY A 52 -1.06 12.18 2.35
C GLY A 52 -0.64 10.93 3.11
N ILE A 53 -0.62 9.76 2.45
CA ILE A 53 -0.28 8.49 3.09
C ILE A 53 1.21 8.45 3.43
N SER A 54 1.50 8.09 4.68
CA SER A 54 2.87 7.97 5.20
C SER A 54 3.65 6.87 4.47
N ILE A 55 4.98 6.98 4.48
CA ILE A 55 5.85 5.99 3.82
C ILE A 55 5.67 4.58 4.39
N ILE A 56 5.49 4.45 5.71
CA ILE A 56 5.30 3.14 6.37
C ILE A 56 4.00 2.49 5.90
N GLN A 57 2.92 3.27 5.83
CA GLN A 57 1.63 2.77 5.36
C GLN A 57 1.65 2.49 3.85
N ALA A 58 2.36 3.30 3.05
CA ALA A 58 2.54 3.03 1.64
C ALA A 58 3.30 1.71 1.40
N ILE A 59 4.31 1.38 2.21
CA ILE A 59 4.99 0.08 2.17
C ILE A 59 4.01 -1.05 2.53
N LEU A 60 3.19 -0.89 3.57
CA LEU A 60 2.19 -1.88 3.94
C LEU A 60 1.19 -2.14 2.80
N ILE A 61 0.62 -1.08 2.22
CA ILE A 61 -0.31 -1.19 1.09
C ILE A 61 0.37 -1.87 -0.09
N THR A 62 1.57 -1.42 -0.47
CA THR A 62 2.33 -1.99 -1.60
C THR A 62 2.67 -3.46 -1.36
N THR A 63 2.98 -3.86 -0.11
CA THR A 63 3.21 -5.27 0.25
C THR A 63 1.97 -6.13 -0.02
N ARG A 64 0.77 -5.59 0.21
CA ARG A 64 -0.51 -6.26 -0.05
C ARG A 64 -0.88 -6.29 -1.54
N LEU A 65 -0.35 -5.38 -2.36
CA LEU A 65 -0.54 -5.41 -3.81
C LEU A 65 0.34 -6.46 -4.51
N LEU A 66 1.41 -6.92 -3.86
CA LEU A 66 2.39 -7.87 -4.40
C LEU A 66 2.10 -9.32 -3.99
N GLU A 67 0.84 -9.74 -4.01
CA GLU A 67 0.38 -11.02 -3.42
C GLU A 67 1.15 -12.27 -3.88
N ASP A 68 1.78 -12.30 -5.04
CA ASP A 68 2.55 -13.48 -5.50
C ASP A 68 4.07 -13.32 -5.41
N HIS A 69 4.57 -12.24 -4.81
CA HIS A 69 6.01 -12.00 -4.76
C HIS A 69 6.70 -12.80 -3.62
N PRO A 70 7.81 -13.52 -3.87
CA PRO A 70 8.49 -14.34 -2.85
C PRO A 70 9.12 -13.50 -1.72
N ASN A 71 9.41 -12.23 -1.99
CA ASN A 71 9.90 -11.27 -0.98
C ASN A 71 9.05 -9.99 -1.03
N ARG A 72 7.78 -10.08 -0.63
CA ARG A 72 6.80 -8.99 -0.77
C ARG A 72 7.25 -7.71 -0.07
N LEU A 73 7.74 -7.82 1.17
CA LEU A 73 8.15 -6.67 1.96
C LEU A 73 9.39 -5.99 1.37
N GLY A 74 10.39 -6.77 0.95
CA GLY A 74 11.60 -6.23 0.32
C GLY A 74 11.28 -5.50 -0.98
N ALA A 75 10.49 -6.11 -1.86
CA ALA A 75 10.08 -5.50 -3.11
C ALA A 75 9.18 -4.27 -2.90
N ALA A 76 8.24 -4.32 -1.96
CA ALA A 76 7.40 -3.18 -1.62
C ALA A 76 8.22 -2.00 -1.12
N ARG A 77 9.22 -2.27 -0.28
CA ARG A 77 10.14 -1.24 0.21
C ARG A 77 10.95 -0.63 -0.92
N GLU A 78 11.51 -1.45 -1.81
CA GLU A 78 12.25 -1.00 -2.99
C GLU A 78 11.38 -0.13 -3.91
N ILE A 79 10.15 -0.58 -4.23
CA ILE A 79 9.19 0.19 -5.04
C ILE A 79 8.89 1.55 -4.41
N VAL A 80 8.64 1.60 -3.10
CA VAL A 80 8.33 2.86 -2.41
C VAL A 80 9.56 3.77 -2.34
N GLU A 81 10.75 3.23 -2.03
CA GLU A 81 11.98 4.02 -1.90
C GLU A 81 12.48 4.56 -3.25
N CYS A 82 12.34 3.78 -4.33
CA CYS A 82 12.78 4.16 -5.67
C CYS A 82 11.75 4.98 -6.44
N SER A 83 10.49 5.05 -6.00
CA SER A 83 9.46 5.79 -6.73
C SER A 83 9.78 7.29 -6.76
N PRO A 84 9.76 7.96 -7.94
CA PRO A 84 10.02 9.40 -8.04
C PRO A 84 9.09 10.26 -7.17
N ALA A 85 7.86 9.77 -6.91
CA ALA A 85 6.92 10.43 -6.03
C ALA A 85 7.43 10.51 -4.57
N ARG A 86 8.16 9.49 -4.14
CA ARG A 86 8.54 9.24 -2.75
C ARG A 86 10.03 9.41 -2.46
N ALA A 87 10.86 9.32 -3.49
CA ALA A 87 12.26 9.67 -3.45
C ALA A 87 12.37 11.05 -2.80
N ARG A 88 13.03 11.09 -1.63
CA ARG A 88 13.41 12.36 -1.01
C ARG A 88 14.18 13.10 -2.10
N SER A 89 13.66 14.24 -2.59
CA SER A 89 14.45 15.14 -3.43
C SER A 89 15.77 15.32 -2.69
N ALA A 90 16.84 14.80 -3.27
CA ALA A 90 18.18 15.17 -2.90
C ALA A 90 18.29 16.65 -3.29
N ALA A 91 17.92 17.52 -2.36
CA ALA A 91 18.24 18.93 -2.37
C ALA A 91 19.55 19.12 -1.60
#